data_AF-A0AAD6W532-F1
#
_entry.id   AF-A0AAD6W532-F1
#
_cell.length_a   1.000
_cell.length_b   1.000
_cell.length_c   1.000
_cell.angle_alpha   90.00
_cell.angle_beta   90.00
_cell.angle_gamma   90.00
#
_symmetry.space_group_name_H-M   'P 1'
#
loop_
_entity.id
_entity.type
_entity.pdbx_description
1 polymer ?
#
loop_
_entity_poly.entity_id
_entity_poly.type
_entity_poly.pdbx_seq_one_letter_code
_entity_poly.pdbx_strand_id
1 'polypeptide(L)'
;MQVKIEFNGVFKMQVDDSATVGDLKNQIRQTLGLTRPRLVYNGGLLDDQKTLYSYQIPTNSCIIVQEMYSIVCWVSDTINGVTLSAPYNLVVHRHNTFADLKYLLQKAYGIDMTDRKLNLNAEITSFEPPDLCPLHRVKVDAGCPVYVF
;
A
#
# COMPACT_ATOMS: atom_id res chain seq x y z
N MET A 1 -1.28 -20.94 -18.74
CA MET A 1 -0.15 -20.00 -18.98
C MET A 1 0.82 -19.96 -17.80
N GLN A 2 2.10 -19.71 -18.08
CA GLN A 2 3.11 -19.47 -17.05
C GLN A 2 3.36 -17.96 -16.87
N VAL A 3 3.34 -17.49 -15.63
CA VAL A 3 3.74 -16.12 -15.27
C VAL A 3 4.82 -16.14 -14.20
N LYS A 4 5.58 -15.06 -14.11
CA LYS A 4 6.47 -14.81 -12.97
C LYS A 4 5.83 -13.75 -12.09
N ILE A 5 5.98 -13.91 -10.78
CA ILE A 5 5.60 -12.90 -9.81
C ILE A 5 6.84 -12.44 -9.07
N GLU A 6 6.89 -11.15 -8.72
CA GLU A 6 7.97 -10.56 -7.96
C GLU A 6 7.47 -10.11 -6.59
N PHE A 7 7.95 -10.76 -5.52
CA PHE A 7 7.65 -10.47 -4.13
C PHE A 7 8.86 -10.80 -3.24
N ASN A 8 9.74 -9.83 -2.97
CA ASN A 8 11.04 -10.07 -2.29
C ASN A 8 11.91 -11.16 -2.98
N GLY A 9 11.65 -11.44 -4.26
CA GLY A 9 12.18 -12.56 -5.02
C GLY A 9 11.25 -12.91 -6.18
N VAL A 10 11.73 -13.68 -7.15
CA VAL A 10 10.94 -14.06 -8.33
C VAL A 10 10.44 -15.50 -8.20
N PHE A 11 9.12 -15.68 -8.30
CA PHE A 11 8.46 -16.99 -8.25
C PHE A 11 7.77 -17.30 -9.58
N LYS A 12 7.75 -18.56 -9.97
CA LYS A 12 7.03 -19.02 -11.17
C LYS A 12 5.66 -19.53 -10.75
N MET A 13 4.62 -18.99 -11.35
CA MET A 13 3.22 -19.41 -11.13
C MET A 13 2.69 -20.03 -12.42
N GLN A 14 2.01 -21.17 -12.27
CA GLN A 14 1.25 -21.79 -13.35
C GLN A 14 -0.23 -21.60 -13.08
N VAL A 15 -0.94 -21.04 -14.05
CA VAL A 15 -2.37 -20.75 -14.00
C VAL A 15 -3.03 -21.15 -15.31
N ASP A 16 -4.34 -21.39 -15.30
CA ASP A 16 -5.10 -21.66 -16.53
C ASP A 16 -5.11 -20.44 -17.46
N ASP A 17 -5.26 -20.66 -18.77
CA ASP A 17 -5.30 -19.55 -19.75
C ASP A 17 -6.53 -18.65 -19.58
N SER A 18 -7.60 -19.18 -18.99
CA SER A 18 -8.81 -18.44 -18.61
C SER A 18 -8.76 -17.85 -17.19
N ALA A 19 -7.65 -18.04 -16.46
CA ALA A 19 -7.55 -17.61 -15.08
C ALA A 19 -7.71 -16.09 -14.94
N THR A 20 -8.48 -15.71 -13.94
CA THR A 20 -8.63 -14.32 -13.52
C THR A 20 -7.44 -13.86 -12.69
N VAL A 21 -7.27 -12.56 -12.58
CA VAL A 21 -6.35 -11.95 -11.61
C VAL A 21 -6.70 -12.39 -10.18
N GLY A 22 -8.00 -12.56 -9.87
CA GLY A 22 -8.47 -13.10 -8.61
C GLY A 22 -7.95 -14.53 -8.33
N ASP A 23 -7.95 -15.39 -9.34
CA ASP A 23 -7.42 -16.76 -9.23
C ASP A 23 -5.92 -16.76 -8.94
N LEU A 24 -5.16 -15.92 -9.67
CA LEU A 24 -3.73 -15.76 -9.41
C LEU A 24 -3.46 -15.21 -7.99
N LYS A 25 -4.26 -14.22 -7.53
CA LYS A 25 -4.16 -13.72 -6.15
C LYS A 25 -4.43 -14.83 -5.14
N ASN A 26 -5.44 -15.66 -5.35
CA ASN A 26 -5.74 -16.78 -4.45
C ASN A 26 -4.58 -17.78 -4.38
N GLN A 27 -3.98 -18.11 -5.53
CA GLN A 27 -2.78 -18.96 -5.57
C GLN A 27 -1.59 -18.32 -4.84
N ILE A 28 -1.40 -17.01 -4.99
CA ILE A 28 -0.36 -16.25 -4.27
C ILE A 28 -0.58 -16.30 -2.75
N ARG A 29 -1.83 -16.10 -2.28
CA ARG A 29 -2.17 -16.21 -0.85
C ARG A 29 -1.80 -17.57 -0.29
N GLN A 30 -2.14 -18.64 -1.01
CA GLN A 30 -1.84 -20.01 -0.60
C GLN A 30 -0.34 -20.32 -0.61
N THR A 31 0.41 -19.77 -1.58
CA THR A 31 1.84 -20.07 -1.77
C THR A 31 2.74 -19.24 -0.86
N LEU A 32 2.43 -17.95 -0.67
CA LEU A 32 3.28 -16.99 0.02
C LEU A 32 2.72 -16.52 1.37
N GLY A 33 1.52 -16.98 1.76
CA GLY A 33 0.88 -16.59 3.02
C GLY A 33 0.41 -15.13 3.06
N LEU A 34 0.29 -14.48 1.90
CA LEU A 34 -0.16 -13.10 1.80
C LEU A 34 -1.65 -12.97 2.12
N THR A 35 -2.05 -11.86 2.74
CA THR A 35 -3.46 -11.65 3.10
C THR A 35 -4.15 -10.78 2.06
N ARG A 36 -3.52 -9.66 1.67
CA ARG A 36 -4.07 -8.71 0.70
C ARG A 36 -3.08 -8.39 -0.43
N PRO A 37 -2.78 -9.36 -1.31
CA PRO A 37 -1.92 -9.12 -2.45
C PRO A 37 -2.60 -8.16 -3.45
N ARG A 38 -1.88 -7.11 -3.82
CA ARG A 38 -2.19 -6.23 -4.96
C ARG A 38 -1.21 -6.56 -6.08
N LEU A 39 -1.73 -6.79 -7.28
CA LEU A 39 -0.93 -7.11 -8.45
C LEU A 39 -0.78 -5.88 -9.34
N VAL A 40 0.44 -5.62 -9.79
CA VAL A 40 0.79 -4.48 -10.63
C VAL A 40 1.57 -4.98 -11.85
N TYR A 41 1.17 -4.54 -13.03
CA TYR A 41 1.84 -4.86 -14.29
C TYR A 41 1.91 -3.62 -15.17
N ASN A 42 3.11 -3.32 -15.72
CA ASN A 42 3.38 -2.08 -16.47
C ASN A 42 2.88 -0.80 -15.77
N GLY A 43 3.02 -0.74 -14.44
CA GLY A 43 2.54 0.38 -13.61
C GLY A 43 1.02 0.43 -13.39
N GLY A 44 0.24 -0.44 -14.05
CA GLY A 44 -1.21 -0.53 -13.90
C GLY A 44 -1.63 -1.55 -12.83
N LEU A 45 -2.66 -1.21 -12.06
CA LEU A 45 -3.28 -2.15 -11.12
C LEU A 45 -4.13 -3.18 -11.87
N LEU A 46 -3.97 -4.44 -11.51
CA LEU A 46 -4.78 -5.52 -12.08
C LEU A 46 -6.07 -5.73 -11.26
N ASP A 47 -7.19 -5.68 -11.98
CA ASP A 47 -8.56 -5.96 -11.51
C ASP A 47 -8.82 -7.47 -11.40
N ASP A 48 -9.34 -7.89 -10.25
CA ASP A 48 -9.64 -9.28 -9.89
C ASP A 48 -10.56 -9.99 -10.86
N GLN A 49 -11.51 -9.26 -11.47
CA GLN A 49 -12.53 -9.84 -12.36
C GLN A 49 -12.03 -10.05 -13.80
N LYS A 50 -10.88 -9.48 -14.14
CA LYS A 50 -10.32 -9.58 -15.49
C LYS A 50 -9.38 -10.77 -15.60
N THR A 51 -9.36 -11.41 -16.77
CA THR A 51 -8.42 -12.48 -17.07
C THR A 51 -7.02 -11.93 -17.29
N LEU A 52 -5.99 -12.70 -16.97
CA LEU A 52 -4.61 -12.33 -17.26
C LEU A 52 -4.39 -12.11 -18.77
N TYR A 53 -5.08 -12.92 -19.59
CA TYR A 53 -5.09 -12.80 -21.04
C TYR A 53 -5.69 -11.47 -21.53
N SER A 54 -6.72 -10.93 -20.86
CA SER A 54 -7.34 -9.65 -21.25
C SER A 54 -6.40 -8.44 -21.10
N TYR A 55 -5.40 -8.55 -20.23
CA TYR A 55 -4.31 -7.58 -20.10
C TYR A 55 -3.19 -7.79 -21.13
N GLN A 56 -3.34 -8.78 -22.03
CA GLN A 56 -2.34 -9.18 -23.02
C GLN A 56 -0.99 -9.51 -22.39
N ILE A 57 -0.97 -10.04 -21.16
CA ILE A 57 0.26 -10.35 -20.43
C ILE A 57 0.95 -11.53 -21.13
N PRO A 58 2.15 -11.35 -21.73
CA PRO A 58 2.85 -12.45 -22.37
C PRO A 58 3.27 -13.53 -21.38
N THR A 59 3.36 -14.78 -21.85
CA THR A 59 3.93 -15.88 -21.08
C THR A 59 5.32 -15.51 -20.55
N ASN A 60 5.62 -15.89 -19.31
CA ASN A 60 6.86 -15.58 -18.58
C ASN A 60 7.07 -14.10 -18.21
N SER A 61 6.08 -13.23 -18.41
CA SER A 61 6.12 -11.85 -17.91
C SER A 61 6.16 -11.80 -16.39
N CYS A 62 6.75 -10.73 -15.86
CA CYS A 62 6.87 -10.49 -14.43
C CYS A 62 5.76 -9.55 -13.95
N ILE A 63 4.96 -10.00 -12.98
CA ILE A 63 3.92 -9.21 -12.30
C ILE A 63 4.44 -8.86 -10.91
N ILE A 64 4.41 -7.58 -10.55
CA ILE A 64 4.84 -7.12 -9.22
C ILE A 64 3.71 -7.41 -8.23
N VAL A 65 4.05 -8.02 -7.10
CA VAL A 65 3.13 -8.26 -5.99
C VAL A 65 3.45 -7.30 -4.86
N GLN A 66 2.43 -6.61 -4.36
CA GLN A 66 2.52 -5.76 -3.19
C GLN A 66 1.62 -6.35 -2.11
N GLU A 67 2.17 -6.66 -0.94
CA GLU A 67 1.32 -6.98 0.21
C GLU A 67 0.78 -5.68 0.81
N MET A 68 -0.55 -5.57 0.82
CA MET A 68 -1.24 -4.41 1.34
C MET A 68 -1.60 -4.61 2.82
N TYR A 69 -1.30 -3.63 3.65
CA TYR A 69 -1.69 -3.58 5.05
C TYR A 69 -2.39 -2.26 5.38
N SER A 70 -3.03 -2.22 6.55
CA SER A 70 -3.74 -1.03 7.01
C SER A 70 -2.90 -0.35 8.08
N ILE A 71 -2.81 0.97 8.01
CA ILE A 71 -2.24 1.82 9.06
C ILE A 71 -3.30 2.81 9.52
N VAL A 72 -3.12 3.36 10.72
CA VAL A 72 -4.00 4.39 11.27
C VAL A 72 -3.24 5.70 11.33
N CYS A 73 -3.75 6.72 10.64
CA CYS A 73 -3.29 8.09 10.76
C CYS A 73 -4.16 8.83 11.79
N TRP A 74 -3.58 9.25 12.90
CA TRP A 74 -4.22 10.09 13.90
C TRP A 74 -4.00 11.54 13.53
N VAL A 75 -5.07 12.23 13.15
CA VAL A 75 -5.03 13.62 12.73
C VAL A 75 -5.52 14.47 13.87
N SER A 76 -4.68 15.40 14.30
CA SER A 76 -4.94 16.30 15.40
C SER A 76 -5.18 17.71 14.88
N ASP A 77 -6.24 18.35 15.37
CA ASP A 77 -6.54 19.76 15.12
C ASP A 77 -6.67 20.48 16.47
N THR A 78 -6.02 21.64 16.60
CA THR A 78 -6.13 22.48 17.80
C THR A 78 -6.99 23.70 17.51
N ILE A 79 -8.14 23.80 18.19
CA ILE A 79 -9.08 24.92 18.07
C ILE A 79 -9.26 25.54 19.45
N ASN A 80 -8.97 26.83 19.59
CA ASN A 80 -9.07 27.57 20.86
C ASN A 80 -8.31 26.91 22.02
N GLY A 81 -7.14 26.31 21.73
CA GLY A 81 -6.31 25.61 22.73
C GLY A 81 -6.79 24.20 23.10
N VAL A 82 -7.86 23.70 22.49
CA VAL A 82 -8.32 22.32 22.64
C VAL A 82 -7.88 21.51 21.43
N THR A 83 -7.10 20.44 21.67
CA THR A 83 -6.69 19.50 20.63
C THR A 83 -7.67 18.34 20.54
N LEU A 84 -8.21 18.12 19.34
CA LEU A 84 -9.04 16.96 19.02
C LEU A 84 -8.27 16.05 18.06
N SER A 85 -8.29 14.75 18.31
CA SER A 85 -7.61 13.74 17.48
C SER A 85 -8.60 12.73 16.92
N ALA A 86 -8.56 12.49 15.60
CA ALA A 86 -9.43 11.53 14.92
C ALA A 86 -8.61 10.50 14.11
N PRO A 87 -9.01 9.21 14.09
CA PRO A 87 -8.30 8.17 13.35
C PRO A 87 -8.79 8.05 11.89
N TYR A 88 -7.83 7.88 10.97
CA TYR A 88 -8.07 7.69 9.54
C TYR A 88 -7.30 6.47 9.03
N ASN A 89 -8.01 5.51 8.41
CA ASN A 89 -7.41 4.24 7.98
C ASN A 89 -6.86 4.34 6.56
N LEU A 90 -5.57 4.07 6.37
CA LEU A 90 -4.98 3.99 5.03
C LEU A 90 -4.59 2.56 4.69
N VAL A 91 -4.83 2.16 3.43
CA VAL A 91 -4.39 0.87 2.90
C VAL A 91 -3.13 1.09 2.05
N VAL A 92 -2.00 0.61 2.54
CA VAL A 92 -0.66 0.91 2.04
C VAL A 92 0.15 -0.38 1.82
N HIS A 93 1.26 -0.29 1.11
CA HIS A 93 2.30 -1.32 1.06
C HIS A 93 3.63 -0.75 1.52
N ARG A 94 4.58 -1.64 1.78
CA ARG A 94 5.90 -1.32 2.35
C ARG A 94 6.74 -0.29 1.57
N HIS A 95 6.42 -0.08 0.29
CA HIS A 95 7.12 0.85 -0.61
C HIS A 95 6.36 2.16 -0.82
N ASN A 96 5.18 2.33 -0.22
CA ASN A 96 4.59 3.66 -0.14
C ASN A 96 5.54 4.59 0.62
N THR A 97 5.49 5.86 0.23
CA THR A 97 6.30 6.93 0.79
C THR A 97 5.45 7.85 1.67
N PHE A 98 6.07 8.76 2.41
CA PHE A 98 5.33 9.75 3.19
C PHE A 98 4.56 10.73 2.28
N ALA A 99 5.07 11.03 1.09
CA ALA A 99 4.31 11.74 0.06
C ALA A 99 3.06 10.97 -0.36
N ASP A 100 3.15 9.64 -0.53
CA ASP A 100 1.98 8.81 -0.83
C ASP A 100 0.96 8.87 0.31
N LEU A 101 1.40 8.85 1.57
CA LEU A 101 0.48 8.98 2.71
C LEU A 101 -0.26 10.32 2.70
N LYS A 102 0.46 11.43 2.46
CA LYS A 102 -0.14 12.77 2.32
C LYS A 102 -1.19 12.79 1.21
N TYR A 103 -0.84 12.25 0.04
CA TYR A 103 -1.75 12.13 -1.09
C TYR A 103 -2.97 11.26 -0.77
N LEU A 104 -2.79 10.13 -0.08
CA LEU A 104 -3.88 9.22 0.28
C LEU A 104 -4.84 9.86 1.30
N LEU A 105 -4.34 10.61 2.28
CA LEU A 105 -5.18 11.37 3.23
C LEU A 105 -6.02 12.42 2.52
N GLN A 106 -5.40 13.22 1.65
CA GLN A 106 -6.12 14.21 0.86
C GLN A 106 -7.15 13.55 -0.05
N LYS A 107 -6.77 12.48 -0.77
CA LYS A 107 -7.64 11.83 -1.75
C LYS A 107 -8.81 11.09 -1.11
N ALA A 108 -8.59 10.39 -0.01
CA ALA A 108 -9.61 9.55 0.62
C ALA A 108 -10.50 10.34 1.59
N TYR A 109 -9.95 11.37 2.23
CA TYR A 109 -10.61 12.05 3.36
C TYR A 109 -10.67 13.58 3.21
N GLY A 110 -10.07 14.16 2.17
CA GLY A 110 -10.06 15.62 1.98
C GLY A 110 -9.15 16.37 2.96
N ILE A 111 -8.24 15.67 3.65
CA ILE A 111 -7.34 16.27 4.64
C ILE A 111 -6.19 16.98 3.92
N ASP A 112 -6.15 18.31 4.05
CA ASP A 112 -5.07 19.13 3.52
C ASP A 112 -3.79 18.93 4.33
N MET A 113 -2.73 18.52 3.63
CA MET A 113 -1.41 18.23 4.18
C MET A 113 -0.37 19.30 3.83
N THR A 114 -0.78 20.45 3.29
CA THR A 114 0.14 21.53 2.87
C THR A 114 0.99 22.05 4.03
N ASP A 115 0.34 22.30 5.18
CA ASP A 115 1.00 22.81 6.39
C ASP A 115 1.13 21.76 7.50
N ARG A 116 0.63 20.54 7.28
CA ARG A 116 0.63 19.45 8.26
C ARG A 116 1.83 18.55 8.11
N LYS A 117 2.31 17.98 9.23
CA LYS A 117 3.48 17.09 9.28
C LYS A 117 3.10 15.69 9.71
N LEU A 118 3.79 14.70 9.12
CA LEU A 118 3.66 13.30 9.51
C LEU A 118 4.73 12.91 10.53
N ASN A 119 4.33 12.19 11.58
CA ASN A 119 5.21 11.72 12.62
C ASN A 119 4.93 10.27 13.03
N LEU A 120 5.93 9.61 13.60
CA LEU A 120 5.83 8.24 14.10
C LEU A 120 5.67 8.18 15.62
N ASN A 121 5.86 9.31 16.30
CA ASN A 121 5.65 9.43 17.73
C ASN A 121 4.80 10.68 18.02
N ALA A 122 3.76 10.51 18.83
CA ALA A 122 2.89 11.61 19.26
C ALA A 122 3.63 12.68 20.08
N GLU A 123 4.71 12.30 20.77
CA GLU A 123 5.45 13.19 21.69
C GLU A 123 6.63 13.90 21.00
N ILE A 124 7.14 13.37 19.89
CA ILE A 124 8.35 13.89 19.23
C ILE A 124 7.97 14.58 17.93
N THR A 125 7.52 15.84 17.98
CA THR A 125 7.11 16.60 16.77
C THR A 125 8.28 17.09 15.92
N SER A 126 9.53 16.94 16.38
CA SER A 126 10.73 17.49 15.75
C SER A 126 11.28 16.66 14.59
N PHE A 127 10.91 15.38 14.47
CA PHE A 127 11.39 14.51 13.41
C PHE A 127 10.26 14.13 12.46
N GLU A 128 10.26 14.73 11.27
CA GLU A 128 9.40 14.33 10.16
C GLU A 128 10.24 13.49 9.18
N PRO A 129 9.84 12.23 8.89
CA PRO A 129 10.45 11.46 7.84
C PRO A 129 10.33 12.17 6.48
N PRO A 130 11.39 12.19 5.64
CA PRO A 130 11.32 12.84 4.32
C PRO A 130 10.18 12.28 3.47
N ASP A 131 9.59 13.12 2.62
CA ASP A 131 8.48 12.75 1.74
C ASP A 131 8.76 11.51 0.88
N LEU A 132 10.00 11.34 0.39
CA LEU A 132 10.42 10.19 -0.41
C LEU A 132 10.83 8.95 0.42
N CYS A 133 10.78 9.03 1.76
CA CYS A 133 11.14 7.91 2.63
C CYS A 133 10.09 6.80 2.53
N PRO A 134 10.44 5.56 2.18
CA PRO A 134 9.47 4.47 2.15
C PRO A 134 9.16 3.95 3.56
N LEU A 135 7.92 3.52 3.78
CA LEU A 135 7.41 3.11 5.10
C LEU A 135 8.28 2.04 5.80
N HIS A 136 8.75 1.03 5.05
CA HIS A 136 9.57 -0.04 5.64
C HIS A 136 10.91 0.45 6.20
N ARG A 137 11.45 1.57 5.71
CA ARG A 137 12.74 2.11 6.17
C ARG A 137 12.65 2.59 7.62
N VAL A 138 11.47 3.04 8.04
CA VAL A 138 11.16 3.51 9.39
C VAL A 138 10.26 2.53 10.16
N LYS A 139 10.09 1.30 9.65
CA LYS A 139 9.31 0.21 10.27
C LYS A 139 7.83 0.56 10.52
N VAL A 140 7.22 1.29 9.59
CA VAL A 140 5.76 1.48 9.60
C VAL A 140 5.09 0.28 8.93
N ASP A 141 4.60 -0.62 9.76
CA ASP A 141 3.95 -1.87 9.38
C ASP A 141 2.46 -1.88 9.76
N ALA A 142 1.79 -3.02 9.59
CA ALA A 142 0.37 -3.17 9.87
C ALA A 142 -0.01 -2.72 11.29
N GLY A 143 -1.00 -1.83 11.40
CA GLY A 143 -1.49 -1.31 12.67
C GLY A 143 -0.61 -0.24 13.34
N CYS A 144 0.55 0.12 12.77
CA CYS A 144 1.35 1.21 13.28
C CYS A 144 0.58 2.55 13.21
N PRO A 145 0.55 3.32 14.31
CA PRO A 145 0.00 4.67 14.27
C PRO A 145 0.97 5.62 13.58
N VAL A 146 0.44 6.51 12.76
CA VAL A 146 1.14 7.68 12.22
C VAL A 146 0.38 8.91 12.70
N TYR A 147 1.06 9.92 13.18
CA TYR A 147 0.44 11.13 13.73
C TYR A 147 0.57 12.27 12.74
N VAL A 148 -0.49 13.05 12.63
CA VAL A 148 -0.59 14.22 11.75
C VAL A 148 -0.94 15.43 12.62
N PHE A 149 -0.10 16.46 12.56
CA PHE A 149 -0.26 17.72 13.28
C PHE A 149 -0.16 18.90 12.33
#